data_AF-A0A653BIR6-F1
#
_entry.id   AF-A0A653BIR6-F1
#
_cell.length_a   1.000
_cell.length_b   1.000
_cell.length_c   1.000
_cell.angle_alpha   90.00
_cell.angle_beta   90.00
_cell.angle_gamma   90.00
#
_symmetry.space_group_name_H-M   'P 1'
#
loop_
_entity.id
_entity.type
_entity.pdbx_description
1 polymer ?
#
loop_
_entity_poly.entity_id
_entity_poly.type
_entity_poly.pdbx_seq_one_letter_code
_entity_poly.pdbx_strand_id
1 'polypeptide(L)'
;ENIFLAPNFPRCRRDDPELQKCLLQATETVKPYVIEGVPNFSKSIVNFTVPGVVLQAGNQAINYRADVNDIVLYGLENYKFEYFNYFPENLTYTSRVVFPYIYIEGKYKLKGNIFFAPLSGHGAFHVNVSKYPNKILYV
;
A
#
# COMPACT_ATOMS: atom_id res chain seq x y z
N GLU A 1 -24.43 12.14 -2.07
CA GLU A 1 -24.42 12.11 -0.59
C GLU A 1 -23.40 13.11 -0.10
N ASN A 2 -23.76 13.99 0.84
CA ASN A 2 -22.89 15.05 1.32
C ASN A 2 -21.84 14.46 2.26
N ILE A 3 -20.58 14.40 1.81
CA ILE A 3 -19.44 14.03 2.66
C ILE A 3 -19.28 15.15 3.70
N PHE A 4 -19.82 14.95 4.89
CA PHE A 4 -19.54 15.80 6.05
C PHE A 4 -18.09 15.56 6.48
N LEU A 5 -17.16 16.28 5.86
CA LEU A 5 -15.77 16.31 6.30
C LEU A 5 -15.74 16.95 7.69
N ALA A 6 -15.01 16.34 8.62
CA ALA A 6 -14.80 16.90 9.96
C ALA A 6 -14.33 18.36 9.84
N PRO A 7 -14.68 19.26 10.78
CA PRO A 7 -14.32 20.69 10.71
C PRO A 7 -12.82 20.94 10.51
N ASN A 8 -11.99 20.00 10.95
CA ASN A 8 -10.54 20.07 10.89
C ASN A 8 -9.96 19.53 9.58
N PHE A 9 -10.78 19.00 8.66
CA PHE A 9 -10.29 18.52 7.37
C PHE A 9 -9.94 19.72 6.48
N PRO A 10 -8.67 19.87 6.04
CA PRO A 10 -8.25 21.02 5.27
C PRO A 10 -8.94 21.07 3.91
N ARG A 11 -9.42 22.26 3.56
CA ARG A 11 -10.09 22.54 2.29
C ARG A 11 -9.11 23.19 1.34
N CYS A 12 -8.56 22.39 0.43
CA CYS A 12 -7.62 22.90 -0.58
C CYS A 12 -8.38 23.36 -1.82
N ARG A 13 -8.32 24.65 -2.13
CA ARG A 13 -8.96 25.20 -3.33
C ARG A 13 -8.09 24.96 -4.55
N ARG A 14 -8.70 24.60 -5.68
CA ARG A 14 -7.98 24.29 -6.93
C ARG A 14 -7.26 25.48 -7.54
N ASP A 15 -7.71 26.70 -7.23
CA ASP A 15 -7.14 27.97 -7.68
C ASP A 15 -6.08 28.55 -6.72
N ASP A 16 -5.79 27.85 -5.63
CA ASP A 16 -4.80 28.29 -4.64
C ASP A 16 -3.36 28.10 -5.19
N PRO A 17 -2.53 29.16 -5.23
CA PRO A 17 -1.13 29.02 -5.62
C PRO A 17 -0.33 28.10 -4.69
N GLU A 18 -0.77 27.90 -3.43
CA GLU A 18 -0.19 26.96 -2.46
C GLU A 18 -0.95 25.62 -2.38
N LEU A 19 -1.74 25.24 -3.41
CA LEU A 19 -2.52 24.00 -3.45
C LEU A 19 -1.75 22.76 -3.01
N GLN A 20 -0.52 22.56 -3.50
CA GLN A 20 0.29 21.38 -3.17
C GLN A 20 0.68 21.31 -1.70
N LYS A 21 1.01 22.46 -1.11
CA LYS A 21 1.32 22.57 0.31
C LYS A 21 0.08 22.28 1.16
N CYS A 22 -1.08 22.79 0.74
CA CYS A 22 -2.34 22.46 1.39
C CYS A 22 -2.63 20.95 1.32
N LEU A 23 -2.47 20.33 0.15
CA LEU A 23 -2.70 18.88 -0.03
C LEU A 23 -1.73 18.05 0.81
N LEU A 24 -0.46 18.43 0.89
CA LEU A 24 0.51 17.77 1.74
C LEU A 24 0.16 17.91 3.24
N GLN A 25 -0.36 19.04 3.68
CA GLN A 25 -0.88 19.19 5.05
C GLN A 25 -2.16 18.38 5.28
N ALA A 26 -2.97 18.23 4.22
CA ALA A 26 -4.17 17.39 4.25
C ALA A 26 -3.82 15.93 4.51
N THR A 27 -2.79 15.38 3.89
CA THR A 27 -2.42 13.98 4.11
C THR A 27 -2.05 13.69 5.58
N GLU A 28 -1.39 14.62 6.26
CA GLU A 28 -1.08 14.51 7.70
C GLU A 28 -2.33 14.66 8.58
N THR A 29 -3.26 15.53 8.19
CA THR A 29 -4.52 15.72 8.95
C THR A 29 -5.43 14.50 8.86
N VAL A 30 -5.41 13.81 7.71
CA VAL A 30 -6.23 12.62 7.46
C VAL A 30 -5.60 11.35 8.02
N LYS A 31 -4.29 11.38 8.31
CA LYS A 31 -3.52 10.22 8.77
C LYS A 31 -4.14 9.45 9.93
N PRO A 32 -4.64 10.07 11.02
CA PRO A 32 -5.30 9.33 12.09
C PRO A 32 -6.48 8.48 11.62
N TYR A 33 -7.30 9.01 10.70
CA TYR A 33 -8.45 8.30 10.15
C TYR A 33 -8.05 7.18 9.19
N VAL A 34 -6.92 7.29 8.50
CA VAL A 34 -6.37 6.19 7.69
C VAL A 34 -5.85 5.08 8.59
N ILE A 35 -5.14 5.45 9.67
CA ILE A 35 -4.58 4.52 10.66
C ILE A 35 -5.71 3.73 11.31
N GLU A 36 -6.76 4.40 11.81
CA GLU A 36 -7.89 3.75 12.47
C GLU A 36 -8.84 3.05 11.46
N GLY A 37 -8.90 3.55 10.23
CA GLY A 37 -9.93 3.19 9.27
C GLY A 37 -11.22 3.98 9.52
N VAL A 38 -12.12 3.95 8.54
CA VAL A 38 -13.42 4.61 8.61
C VAL A 38 -14.51 3.55 8.44
N PRO A 39 -15.44 3.40 9.41
CA PRO A 39 -16.52 2.42 9.31
C PRO A 39 -17.24 2.49 7.96
N ASN A 40 -17.45 1.33 7.32
CA ASN A 40 -18.07 1.18 6.00
C ASN A 40 -17.32 1.80 4.79
N PHE A 41 -16.14 2.41 4.99
CA PHE A 41 -15.37 3.02 3.91
C PHE A 41 -13.97 2.41 3.76
N SER A 42 -13.22 2.31 4.85
CA SER A 42 -11.85 1.76 4.85
C SER A 42 -11.56 0.98 6.13
N LYS A 43 -10.72 -0.04 6.01
CA LYS A 43 -10.19 -0.77 7.17
C LYS A 43 -8.99 -0.02 7.75
N SER A 44 -8.73 -0.23 9.05
CA SER A 44 -7.48 0.18 9.68
C SER A 44 -6.28 -0.38 8.90
N ILE A 45 -5.24 0.45 8.71
CA ILE A 45 -3.97 0.00 8.13
C ILE A 45 -3.00 -0.56 9.18
N VAL A 46 -3.38 -0.57 10.47
CA VAL A 46 -2.63 -1.23 11.53
C VAL A 46 -2.90 -2.73 11.45
N ASN A 47 -1.83 -3.54 11.41
CA ASN A 47 -1.91 -5.00 11.24
C ASN A 47 -2.81 -5.36 10.04
N PHE A 48 -2.56 -4.70 8.91
CA PHE A 48 -3.44 -4.75 7.75
C PHE A 48 -3.49 -6.16 7.17
N THR A 49 -4.69 -6.73 7.11
CA THR A 49 -4.92 -8.07 6.56
C THR A 49 -5.24 -8.00 5.08
N VAL A 50 -4.56 -8.82 4.29
CA VAL A 50 -4.78 -8.90 2.85
C VAL A 50 -5.46 -10.23 2.52
N PRO A 51 -6.47 -10.24 1.63
CA PRO A 51 -7.04 -11.49 1.13
C PRO A 51 -5.95 -12.40 0.54
N GLY A 52 -6.20 -13.71 0.55
CA GLY A 52 -5.27 -14.65 -0.06
C GLY A 52 -4.97 -14.29 -1.52
N VAL A 53 -3.69 -14.35 -1.89
CA VAL A 53 -3.22 -14.07 -3.25
C VAL A 53 -2.59 -15.31 -3.87
N VAL A 54 -2.80 -15.47 -5.17
CA VAL A 54 -2.12 -16.51 -5.96
C VAL A 54 -1.04 -15.83 -6.78
N LEU A 55 0.21 -16.20 -6.53
CA LEU A 55 1.35 -15.75 -7.32
C LEU A 55 1.73 -16.87 -8.28
N GLN A 56 1.72 -16.58 -9.57
CA GLN A 56 2.14 -17.53 -10.59
C GLN A 56 3.10 -16.83 -11.55
N ALA A 57 4.30 -17.36 -11.68
CA ALA A 57 5.30 -16.85 -12.60
C ALA A 57 6.24 -17.97 -13.05
N GLY A 58 6.96 -17.71 -14.14
CA GLY A 58 7.95 -18.66 -14.64
C GLY A 58 8.31 -18.50 -16.10
N ASN A 59 9.23 -19.37 -16.52
CA ASN A 59 9.69 -19.62 -17.87
C ASN A 59 10.00 -21.13 -18.02
N GLN A 60 10.73 -21.53 -19.07
CA GLN A 60 11.11 -22.93 -19.30
C GLN A 60 12.01 -23.51 -18.20
N ALA A 61 12.83 -22.69 -17.54
CA ALA A 61 13.76 -23.13 -16.50
C ALA A 61 13.15 -23.13 -15.09
N ILE A 62 12.13 -22.33 -14.83
CA ILE A 62 11.43 -22.32 -13.54
C ILE A 62 9.98 -21.97 -13.75
N ASN A 63 9.06 -22.77 -13.21
CA ASN A 63 7.65 -22.43 -13.14
C ASN A 63 7.16 -22.66 -11.72
N TYR A 64 6.34 -21.75 -11.20
CA TYR A 64 5.75 -21.93 -9.89
C TYR A 64 4.38 -21.27 -9.78
N ARG A 65 3.60 -21.83 -8.85
CA ARG A 65 2.38 -21.28 -8.29
C ARG A 65 2.52 -21.29 -6.77
N ALA A 66 2.34 -20.13 -6.15
CA ALA A 66 2.29 -19.98 -4.70
C ALA A 66 0.91 -19.46 -4.31
N ASP A 67 0.15 -20.26 -3.55
CA ASP A 67 -1.07 -19.80 -2.89
C ASP A 67 -0.66 -19.24 -1.52
N VAL A 68 -0.82 -17.93 -1.33
CA VAL A 68 -0.38 -17.19 -0.14
C VAL A 68 -1.62 -16.73 0.63
N ASN A 69 -1.70 -17.08 1.91
CA ASN A 69 -2.84 -16.79 2.79
C ASN A 69 -2.37 -16.32 4.16
N ASP A 70 -3.31 -15.92 5.02
CA ASP A 70 -3.05 -15.41 6.37
C ASP A 70 -2.06 -14.23 6.36
N ILE A 71 -2.18 -13.35 5.35
CA ILE A 71 -1.23 -12.26 5.14
C ILE A 71 -1.55 -11.10 6.08
N VAL A 72 -0.57 -10.71 6.89
CA VAL A 72 -0.65 -9.54 7.76
C VAL A 72 0.54 -8.62 7.48
N LEU A 73 0.26 -7.33 7.26
CA LEU A 73 1.25 -6.28 7.07
C LEU A 73 1.32 -5.38 8.29
N TYR A 74 2.54 -5.12 8.75
CA TYR A 74 2.85 -4.24 9.87
C TYR A 74 3.71 -3.06 9.42
N GLY A 75 3.58 -1.93 10.09
CA GLY A 75 4.39 -0.73 9.84
C GLY A 75 3.82 0.22 8.79
N LEU A 76 2.68 -0.12 8.16
CA LEU A 76 2.02 0.73 7.17
C LEU A 76 1.62 2.09 7.76
N GLU A 77 1.24 2.13 9.04
CA GLU A 77 0.88 3.33 9.79
C GLU A 77 2.01 4.38 9.88
N ASN A 78 3.25 3.97 9.66
CA ASN A 78 4.43 4.83 9.66
C ASN A 78 4.68 5.51 8.32
N TYR A 79 3.72 5.45 7.40
CA TYR A 79 3.84 6.11 6.10
C TYR A 79 4.04 7.63 6.24
N LYS A 80 4.74 8.22 5.28
CA LYS A 80 4.91 9.67 5.18
C LYS A 80 4.84 10.11 3.73
N PHE A 81 4.08 11.17 3.45
CA PHE A 81 4.12 11.81 2.15
C PHE A 81 5.34 12.74 2.07
N GLU A 82 6.16 12.58 1.03
CA GLU A 82 7.26 13.51 0.73
C GLU A 82 6.78 14.67 -0.15
N TYR A 83 5.87 14.39 -1.08
CA TYR A 83 5.16 15.40 -1.85
C TYR A 83 3.81 14.88 -2.33
N PHE A 84 2.91 15.82 -2.62
CA PHE A 84 1.62 15.59 -3.26
C PHE A 84 1.39 16.72 -4.26
N ASN A 85 1.47 16.39 -5.55
CA ASN A 85 1.28 17.33 -6.65
C ASN A 85 0.02 16.97 -7.43
N TYR A 86 -1.03 17.79 -7.32
CA TYR A 86 -2.27 17.68 -8.08
C TYR A 86 -2.26 18.65 -9.26
N PHE A 87 -2.64 18.18 -10.44
CA PHE A 87 -2.69 18.96 -11.67
C PHE A 87 -4.16 19.13 -12.09
N PRO A 88 -4.78 20.30 -11.82
CA PRO A 88 -6.22 20.48 -12.07
C PRO A 88 -6.63 20.39 -13.54
N GLU A 89 -5.72 20.70 -14.46
CA GLU A 89 -5.98 20.78 -15.90
C GLU A 89 -6.31 19.40 -16.51
N ASN A 90 -5.64 18.35 -16.04
CA ASN A 90 -5.79 16.99 -16.52
C ASN A 90 -6.37 16.04 -15.46
N LEU A 91 -6.72 16.56 -14.28
CA LEU A 91 -7.24 15.80 -13.13
C LEU A 91 -6.30 14.67 -12.67
N THR A 92 -4.99 14.82 -12.87
CA THR A 92 -4.00 13.83 -12.43
C THR A 92 -3.29 14.28 -11.16
N TYR A 93 -2.65 13.34 -10.48
CA TYR A 93 -1.74 13.66 -9.40
C TYR A 93 -0.51 12.76 -9.38
N THR A 94 0.56 13.34 -8.86
CA THR A 94 1.78 12.61 -8.53
C THR A 94 2.06 12.78 -7.06
N SER A 95 2.24 11.67 -6.36
CA SER A 95 2.62 11.69 -4.94
C SER A 95 3.76 10.72 -4.67
N ARG A 96 4.56 11.02 -3.66
CA ARG A 96 5.59 10.11 -3.18
C ARG A 96 5.34 9.78 -1.73
N VAL A 97 5.14 8.50 -1.46
CA VAL A 97 4.86 7.98 -0.13
C VAL A 97 5.99 7.06 0.28
N VAL A 98 6.55 7.32 1.45
CA VAL A 98 7.62 6.54 2.04
C VAL A 98 7.08 5.69 3.17
N PHE A 99 7.44 4.41 3.16
CA PHE A 99 7.23 3.49 4.26
C PHE A 99 8.62 3.13 4.83
N PRO A 100 8.96 3.56 6.06
CA PRO A 100 10.29 3.32 6.62
C PRO A 100 10.64 1.82 6.68
N TYR A 101 9.65 1.01 7.02
CA TYR A 101 9.71 -0.44 7.03
C TYR A 101 8.29 -1.01 6.85
N ILE A 102 8.21 -2.18 6.23
CA ILE A 102 7.00 -3.00 6.21
C ILE A 102 7.42 -4.41 6.61
N TYR A 103 6.77 -4.97 7.62
CA TYR A 103 6.90 -6.39 7.94
C TYR A 103 5.68 -7.13 7.40
N ILE A 104 5.91 -8.25 6.74
CA ILE A 104 4.86 -9.07 6.16
C ILE A 104 5.03 -10.47 6.73
N GLU A 105 3.97 -11.02 7.28
CA GLU A 105 3.90 -12.43 7.63
C GLU A 105 2.75 -13.10 6.92
N GLY A 106 2.84 -14.42 6.78
CA GLY A 106 1.74 -15.23 6.28
C GLY A 106 2.17 -16.66 6.04
N LYS A 107 1.32 -17.39 5.33
CA LYS A 107 1.56 -18.79 4.97
C LYS A 107 1.52 -18.99 3.47
N TYR A 108 2.41 -19.82 2.96
CA TYR A 108 2.46 -20.15 1.53
C TYR A 108 2.28 -21.65 1.31
N LYS A 109 1.71 -21.99 0.16
CA LYS A 109 1.77 -23.32 -0.46
C LYS A 109 2.33 -23.15 -1.87
N LEU A 110 3.54 -23.65 -2.08
CA LEU A 110 4.31 -23.54 -3.31
C LEU A 110 4.28 -24.87 -4.06
N LYS A 111 3.96 -24.82 -5.35
CA LYS A 111 4.09 -25.94 -6.29
C LYS A 111 4.70 -25.44 -7.59
N GLY A 112 5.54 -26.25 -8.22
CA GLY A 112 6.22 -25.85 -9.45
C GLY A 112 7.26 -26.84 -9.90
N ASN A 113 8.13 -26.40 -10.80
CA ASN A 113 9.30 -27.15 -11.24
C ASN A 113 10.48 -26.20 -11.46
N ILE A 114 11.69 -26.68 -11.15
CA ILE A 114 12.95 -26.07 -11.56
C ILE A 114 13.56 -27.02 -12.60
N PHE A 115 13.63 -26.57 -13.86
CA PHE A 115 13.83 -27.39 -15.04
C PHE A 115 12.85 -28.57 -15.04
N PHE A 116 13.35 -29.78 -14.77
CA PHE A 116 12.58 -31.02 -14.68
C PHE A 116 12.33 -31.49 -13.23
N ALA A 117 12.94 -30.84 -12.24
CA ALA A 117 12.82 -31.23 -10.84
C ALA A 117 11.56 -30.61 -10.21
N PRO A 118 10.68 -31.41 -9.56
CA PRO A 118 9.49 -30.89 -8.92
C PRO A 118 9.85 -30.03 -7.70
N LEU A 119 9.22 -28.86 -7.60
CA LEU A 119 9.28 -27.95 -6.48
C LEU A 119 7.96 -28.02 -5.71
N SER A 120 8.02 -28.37 -4.42
CA SER A 120 6.86 -28.37 -3.54
C SER A 120 7.29 -27.94 -2.15
N GLY A 121 6.52 -27.06 -1.53
CA GLY A 121 6.80 -26.59 -0.19
C GLY A 121 5.59 -25.88 0.41
N HIS A 122 5.51 -25.87 1.73
CA HIS A 122 4.54 -25.06 2.44
C HIS A 122 5.13 -24.64 3.79
N GLY A 123 4.69 -23.49 4.29
CA GLY A 123 5.18 -23.00 5.58
C GLY A 123 4.73 -21.57 5.87
N ALA A 124 5.18 -21.07 7.01
CA ALA A 124 5.10 -19.65 7.32
C ALA A 124 6.27 -18.90 6.68
N PHE A 125 6.04 -17.65 6.30
CA PHE A 125 7.09 -16.73 5.87
C PHE A 125 7.01 -15.44 6.68
N HIS A 126 8.17 -14.82 6.86
CA HIS A 126 8.32 -13.49 7.43
C HIS A 126 9.24 -12.69 6.52
N VAL A 127 8.78 -11.53 6.06
CA VAL A 127 9.51 -10.66 5.15
C VAL A 127 9.66 -9.30 5.81
N ASN A 128 10.90 -8.84 5.92
CA ASN A 128 11.21 -7.47 6.30
C ASN A 128 11.54 -6.70 5.02
N VAL A 129 10.72 -5.70 4.70
CA VAL A 129 10.96 -4.74 3.64
C VAL A 129 11.42 -3.44 4.28
N SER A 130 12.73 -3.26 4.40
CA SER A 130 13.34 -2.02 4.85
C SER A 130 14.24 -1.47 3.74
N LYS A 131 14.37 -0.13 3.67
CA LYS A 131 15.18 0.55 2.65
C LYS A 131 14.72 0.33 1.20
N TYR A 132 13.43 0.12 0.98
CA TYR A 132 12.88 0.01 -0.37
C TYR A 132 12.95 1.38 -1.08
N PRO A 133 13.37 1.46 -2.36
CA PRO A 133 13.43 2.74 -3.08
C PRO A 133 12.04 3.40 -3.08
N ASN A 134 12.01 4.67 -2.69
CA ASN A 134 10.79 5.47 -2.54
C ASN A 134 9.92 5.33 -3.80
N LYS A 135 8.70 4.82 -3.64
CA LYS A 135 7.78 4.65 -4.77
C LYS A 135 7.07 5.96 -5.06
N ILE A 136 7.10 6.38 -6.32
CA ILE A 136 6.25 7.45 -6.81
C ILE A 136 4.96 6.82 -7.31
N LEU A 137 3.84 7.26 -6.73
CA LEU A 137 2.50 6.93 -7.19
C LEU A 137 2.08 8.03 -8.18
N TYR A 138 1.98 7.63 -9.45
CA TYR A 138 1.39 8.44 -10.53
C TYR A 138 -0.01 7.90 -10.79
N VAL A 139 -1.02 8.77 -10.68
CA VAL A 139 -2.42 8.43 -10.96
C VAL A 139 -3.05 9.52 -11.82
#